data_AF-A0A3S3NQG1-F1
#
_entry.id   AF-A0A3S3NQG1-F1
#
_cell.length_a   1.000
_cell.length_b   1.000
_cell.length_c   1.000
_cell.angle_alpha   90.00
_cell.angle_beta   90.00
_cell.angle_gamma   90.00
#
_symmetry.space_group_name_H-M   'P 1'
#
loop_
_entity.id
_entity.type
_entity.pdbx_description
1 polymer ?
#
loop_
_entity_poly.entity_id
_entity_poly.type
_entity_poly.pdbx_seq_one_letter_code
_entity_poly.pdbx_strand_id
1 'polypeptide(L)'
;MNAIEAFKVQYEKLNCESAQAIIVEKLSQVGLAPKLYGVFNGGRIEEYIPSECATVDDLEQIELSLAVMRKLARFHSLDLPLEKLPKQMDFIVSMEQFSQELDEREMEEYSLEDQKCIKEIFKFENQKELTWVNKIISRISKFLVPSHGDLHPNNILLKHNYESIDDRVMLIDYDMCGYFYRGYDIAYFLRMRRTWNQN
;
A
#
# COMPACT_ATOMS: atom_id res chain seq x y z
N MET A 1 -0.95 30.79 -7.44
CA MET A 1 -0.75 30.07 -8.71
C MET A 1 -0.85 28.61 -8.35
N ASN A 2 -2.02 28.00 -8.55
CA ASN A 2 -2.34 26.71 -7.96
C ASN A 2 -1.82 25.61 -8.89
N ALA A 3 -0.86 24.83 -8.40
CA ALA A 3 -0.39 23.64 -9.09
C ALA A 3 -1.44 22.54 -8.91
N ILE A 4 -1.86 21.95 -10.03
CA ILE A 4 -2.68 20.74 -10.07
C ILE A 4 -1.72 19.64 -10.50
N GLU A 5 -1.48 18.66 -9.62
CA GLU A 5 -0.76 17.44 -9.99
C GLU A 5 -1.75 16.44 -10.62
N ALA A 6 -1.42 15.98 -11.82
CA ALA A 6 -2.12 14.90 -12.50
C ALA A 6 -1.22 13.65 -12.45
N PHE A 7 -1.62 12.65 -11.67
CA PHE A 7 -0.90 11.39 -11.59
C PHE A 7 -1.30 10.49 -12.78
N LYS A 8 -0.30 10.07 -13.56
CA LYS A 8 -0.43 9.08 -14.63
C LYS A 8 -0.30 7.70 -13.99
N VAL A 9 -1.38 6.92 -13.98
CA VAL A 9 -1.41 5.60 -13.34
C VAL A 9 -0.66 4.58 -14.19
N GLN A 10 0.38 3.98 -13.61
CA GLN A 10 0.99 2.73 -14.07
C GLN A 10 1.07 1.85 -12.81
N TYR A 11 0.70 0.56 -12.96
CA TYR A 11 0.35 -0.47 -11.95
C TYR A 11 -1.14 -0.63 -11.63
N GLU A 12 -1.61 -1.89 -11.68
CA GLU A 12 -3.00 -2.30 -11.46
C GLU A 12 -3.43 -1.99 -10.01
N LYS A 13 -4.29 -0.99 -9.85
CA LYS A 13 -4.92 -0.65 -8.57
C LYS A 13 -5.80 -1.81 -8.11
N LEU A 14 -5.72 -2.18 -6.83
CA LEU A 14 -6.59 -3.24 -6.27
C LEU A 14 -8.08 -2.85 -6.30
N ASN A 15 -8.38 -1.55 -6.26
CA ASN A 15 -9.72 -1.01 -6.30
C ASN A 15 -9.91 -0.11 -7.52
N CYS A 16 -11.10 -0.16 -8.12
CA CYS A 16 -11.51 0.82 -9.11
C CYS A 16 -11.67 2.21 -8.49
N GLU A 17 -11.62 3.25 -9.33
CA GLU A 17 -11.73 4.65 -8.90
C GLU A 17 -12.97 4.93 -8.04
N SER A 18 -14.11 4.31 -8.36
CA SER A 18 -15.35 4.47 -7.61
C SER A 18 -15.26 3.89 -6.18
N ALA A 19 -14.59 2.75 -6.01
CA ALA A 19 -14.37 2.17 -4.69
C ALA A 19 -13.38 3.02 -3.87
N GLN A 20 -12.34 3.57 -4.51
CA GLN A 20 -11.40 4.49 -3.86
C GLN A 20 -12.09 5.74 -3.32
N ALA A 21 -12.99 6.34 -4.09
CA ALA A 21 -13.75 7.51 -3.65
C ALA A 21 -14.56 7.23 -2.37
N ILE A 22 -15.23 6.09 -2.30
CA ILE A 22 -16.02 5.67 -1.12
C ILE A 22 -15.11 5.43 0.10
N ILE A 23 -13.95 4.79 -0.11
CA ILE A 23 -12.96 4.56 0.94
C ILE A 23 -12.49 5.91 1.50
N VAL A 24 -11.99 6.80 0.64
CA VAL A 24 -11.47 8.11 1.03
C VAL A 24 -12.55 8.93 1.73
N GLU A 25 -13.79 8.95 1.22
CA GLU A 25 -14.91 9.64 1.86
C GLU A 25 -15.14 9.16 3.31
N LYS A 26 -15.21 7.84 3.54
CA LYS A 26 -15.38 7.29 4.89
C LYS A 26 -14.21 7.61 5.80
N LEU A 27 -12.98 7.50 5.31
CA LEU A 27 -11.77 7.79 6.08
C LEU A 27 -11.67 9.26 6.44
N SER A 28 -12.08 10.12 5.52
CA SER A 28 -12.16 11.56 5.68
C SER A 28 -13.09 11.95 6.82
N GLN A 29 -14.27 11.33 6.90
CA GLN A 29 -15.26 11.56 7.97
C GLN A 29 -14.74 11.19 9.37
N VAL A 30 -13.79 10.26 9.46
CA VAL A 30 -13.15 9.87 10.74
C VAL A 30 -11.76 10.50 10.91
N GLY A 31 -11.31 11.38 10.02
CA GLY A 31 -10.00 12.03 10.12
C GLY A 31 -8.81 11.07 9.99
N LEU A 32 -8.94 10.04 9.15
CA LEU A 32 -7.84 9.15 8.75
C LEU A 32 -7.33 9.42 7.33
N ALA A 33 -8.04 10.23 6.55
CA ALA A 33 -7.62 10.75 5.26
C ALA A 33 -7.86 12.28 5.23
N PRO A 34 -7.28 13.01 4.26
CA PRO A 34 -7.61 14.41 4.02
C PRO A 34 -9.13 14.65 3.86
N LYS A 35 -9.61 15.87 4.09
CA LYS A 35 -11.01 16.19 3.79
C LYS A 35 -11.30 16.01 2.29
N LEU A 36 -12.33 15.25 1.96
CA LEU A 36 -12.79 15.11 0.58
C LEU A 36 -13.81 16.21 0.27
N TYR A 37 -13.51 17.07 -0.69
CA TYR A 37 -14.40 18.18 -1.10
C TYR A 37 -15.30 17.80 -2.28
N GLY A 38 -14.89 16.86 -3.12
CA GLY A 38 -15.70 16.39 -4.25
C GLY A 38 -15.03 15.29 -5.07
N VAL A 39 -15.85 14.57 -5.83
CA VAL A 39 -15.43 13.48 -6.73
C VAL A 39 -16.00 13.77 -8.12
N PHE A 40 -15.21 13.51 -9.15
CA PHE A 40 -15.60 13.69 -10.56
C PHE A 40 -15.03 12.56 -11.41
N ASN A 41 -15.40 12.51 -12.70
CA ASN A 41 -14.93 11.46 -13.59
C ASN A 41 -13.40 11.55 -13.78
N GLY A 42 -12.66 10.51 -13.36
CA GLY A 42 -11.20 10.47 -13.41
C GLY A 42 -10.47 11.20 -12.29
N GLY A 43 -11.14 11.60 -11.19
CA GLY A 43 -10.43 12.24 -10.07
C GLY A 43 -11.27 12.69 -8.88
N ARG A 44 -10.59 13.34 -7.93
CA ARG A 44 -11.17 13.86 -6.69
C ARG A 44 -10.44 15.12 -6.21
N ILE A 45 -11.12 15.92 -5.40
CA ILE A 45 -10.58 17.14 -4.79
C ILE A 45 -10.47 16.90 -3.29
N GLU A 46 -9.25 16.95 -2.77
CA GLU A 46 -8.93 16.72 -1.36
C GLU A 46 -8.33 17.96 -0.70
N GLU A 47 -8.38 18.00 0.62
CA GLU A 47 -7.67 18.97 1.44
C GLU A 47 -6.17 18.88 1.23
N TYR A 48 -5.57 20.01 0.86
CA TYR A 48 -4.13 20.13 0.88
C TYR A 48 -3.64 20.16 2.33
N ILE A 49 -2.72 19.25 2.66
CA ILE A 49 -2.10 19.15 3.98
C ILE A 49 -0.68 19.69 3.88
N PRO A 50 -0.32 20.80 4.56
CA PRO A 50 1.06 21.25 4.65
C PRO A 50 1.91 20.23 5.42
N SER A 51 2.72 19.46 4.70
CA SER A 51 3.47 18.33 5.22
C SER A 51 4.65 17.96 4.33
N GLU A 52 5.52 17.12 4.86
CA GLU A 52 6.52 16.36 4.11
C GLU A 52 6.19 14.86 4.17
N CYS A 53 6.64 14.09 3.20
CA CYS A 53 6.59 12.62 3.30
C CYS A 53 7.63 12.14 4.32
N ALA A 54 7.28 11.11 5.09
CA ALA A 54 8.22 10.50 6.01
C ALA A 54 9.41 9.89 5.25
N THR A 55 10.57 9.91 5.88
CA THR A 55 11.77 9.19 5.44
C THR A 55 11.98 7.90 6.25
N VAL A 56 12.93 7.07 5.84
CA VAL A 56 13.38 5.94 6.67
C VAL A 56 13.90 6.43 8.02
N ASP A 57 14.74 7.46 8.01
CA ASP A 57 15.35 8.05 9.22
C ASP A 57 14.29 8.57 10.20
N ASP A 58 13.22 9.20 9.70
CA ASP A 58 12.09 9.61 10.53
C ASP A 58 11.45 8.40 11.23
N LEU A 59 11.23 7.31 10.50
CA LEU A 59 10.57 6.11 11.00
C LEU A 59 11.49 5.19 11.82
N GLU A 60 12.79 5.49 11.91
CA GLU A 60 13.67 4.91 12.92
C GLU A 60 13.31 5.39 14.33
N GLN A 61 12.76 6.61 14.45
CA GLN A 61 12.26 7.15 15.71
C GLN A 61 11.07 6.35 16.20
N ILE A 62 11.20 5.75 17.39
CA ILE A 62 10.21 4.80 17.89
C ILE A 62 8.86 5.49 18.14
N GLU A 63 8.86 6.73 18.61
CA GLU A 63 7.65 7.50 18.90
C GLU A 63 6.82 7.73 17.62
N LEU A 64 7.49 8.03 16.50
CA LEU A 64 6.84 8.26 15.22
C LEU A 64 6.32 6.94 14.63
N SER A 65 7.13 5.89 14.66
CA SER A 65 6.70 4.53 14.29
C SER A 65 5.47 4.10 15.08
N LEU A 66 5.45 4.35 16.39
CA LEU A 66 4.30 4.03 17.24
C LEU A 66 3.06 4.86 16.88
N ALA A 67 3.21 6.13 16.49
CA ALA A 67 2.09 6.95 16.00
C ALA A 67 1.51 6.40 14.69
N VAL A 68 2.35 6.00 13.73
CA VAL A 68 1.92 5.31 12.51
C VAL A 68 1.15 4.03 12.84
N MET A 69 1.69 3.20 13.74
CA MET A 69 1.04 1.95 14.15
C MET A 69 -0.30 2.18 14.85
N ARG A 70 -0.47 3.27 15.61
CA ARG A 70 -1.77 3.64 16.20
C ARG A 70 -2.78 4.07 15.14
N LYS A 71 -2.35 4.83 14.11
CA LYS A 71 -3.20 5.15 12.95
C LYS A 71 -3.63 3.90 12.20
N LEU A 72 -2.69 2.99 11.96
CA LEU A 72 -2.96 1.71 11.31
C LEU A 72 -3.91 0.85 12.14
N ALA A 73 -3.74 0.78 13.47
CA ALA A 73 -4.65 0.05 14.35
C ALA A 73 -6.07 0.63 14.32
N ARG A 74 -6.20 1.97 14.29
CA ARG A 74 -7.50 2.65 14.13
C ARG A 74 -8.11 2.39 12.76
N PHE A 75 -7.30 2.28 11.71
CA PHE A 75 -7.76 1.90 10.38
C PHE A 75 -8.25 0.45 10.34
N HIS A 76 -7.49 -0.48 10.93
CA HIS A 76 -7.84 -1.91 11.05
C HIS A 76 -9.14 -2.16 11.82
N SER A 77 -9.59 -1.22 12.65
CA SER A 77 -10.84 -1.34 13.42
C SER A 77 -12.09 -0.83 12.71
N LEU A 78 -11.96 -0.27 11.51
CA LEU A 78 -13.09 0.25 10.74
C LEU A 78 -13.92 -0.87 10.10
N ASP A 79 -15.16 -0.51 9.74
CA ASP A 79 -16.01 -1.32 8.85
C ASP A 79 -16.17 -0.60 7.51
N LEU A 80 -15.34 -1.00 6.54
CA LEU A 80 -15.35 -0.44 5.20
C LEU A 80 -16.31 -1.24 4.30
N PRO A 81 -17.01 -0.58 3.36
CA PRO A 81 -17.98 -1.21 2.46
C PRO A 81 -17.23 -1.88 1.30
N LEU A 82 -16.25 -2.71 1.63
CA LEU A 82 -15.46 -3.49 0.69
C LEU A 82 -15.76 -4.97 0.88
N GLU A 83 -15.48 -5.75 -0.14
CA GLU A 83 -15.59 -7.19 -0.06
C GLU A 83 -14.63 -7.75 0.99
N LYS A 84 -15.16 -8.57 1.91
CA LYS A 84 -14.43 -9.15 3.04
C LYS A 84 -13.78 -10.48 2.68
N LEU A 85 -13.05 -10.49 1.57
CA LEU A 85 -12.24 -11.61 1.08
C LEU A 85 -10.75 -11.28 1.19
N PRO A 86 -9.87 -12.28 1.30
CA PRO A 86 -8.42 -12.08 1.46
C PRO A 86 -7.77 -11.58 0.16
N LYS A 87 -8.15 -10.39 -0.30
CA LYS A 87 -7.76 -9.78 -1.58
C LYS A 87 -6.24 -9.73 -1.81
N GLN A 88 -5.45 -9.69 -0.73
CA GLN A 88 -3.98 -9.77 -0.79
C GLN A 88 -3.52 -11.05 -1.50
N MET A 89 -4.15 -12.20 -1.19
CA MET A 89 -3.76 -13.47 -1.79
C MET A 89 -4.20 -13.54 -3.25
N ASP A 90 -5.39 -13.02 -3.57
CA ASP A 90 -5.85 -12.95 -4.96
C ASP A 90 -4.90 -12.11 -5.82
N PHE A 91 -4.45 -10.97 -5.29
CA PHE A 91 -3.46 -10.11 -5.95
C PHE A 91 -2.09 -10.80 -6.11
N ILE A 92 -1.59 -11.48 -5.08
CA ILE A 92 -0.32 -12.21 -5.17
C ILE A 92 -0.42 -13.35 -6.20
N VAL A 93 -1.53 -14.07 -6.23
CA VAL A 93 -1.76 -15.16 -7.20
C VAL A 93 -1.91 -14.60 -8.61
N SER A 94 -2.61 -13.48 -8.80
CA SER A 94 -2.73 -12.87 -10.13
C SER A 94 -1.38 -12.39 -10.65
N MET A 95 -0.57 -11.74 -9.82
CA MET A 95 0.80 -11.36 -10.19
C MET A 95 1.64 -12.56 -10.61
N GLU A 96 1.50 -13.70 -9.92
CA GLU A 96 2.22 -14.92 -10.28
C GLU A 96 1.78 -15.47 -11.63
N GLN A 97 0.48 -15.51 -11.91
CA GLN A 97 -0.07 -15.96 -13.19
C GLN A 97 0.42 -15.11 -14.36
N PHE A 98 0.55 -13.79 -14.18
CA PHE A 98 1.14 -12.90 -15.18
C PHE A 98 2.64 -13.09 -15.37
N SER A 99 3.33 -13.73 -14.42
CA SER A 99 4.77 -13.96 -14.44
C SER A 99 5.20 -15.38 -14.86
N GLN A 100 4.28 -16.24 -15.32
CA GLN A 100 4.60 -17.64 -15.58
C GLN A 100 5.43 -17.87 -16.85
N GLU A 101 5.45 -16.91 -17.77
CA GLU A 101 6.17 -17.05 -19.04
C GLU A 101 7.10 -15.85 -19.27
N LEU A 102 8.38 -16.15 -19.41
CA LEU A 102 9.36 -15.19 -19.92
C LEU A 102 9.11 -14.99 -21.41
N ASP A 103 8.69 -13.79 -21.82
CA ASP A 103 8.81 -13.40 -23.22
C ASP A 103 10.26 -13.03 -23.50
N GLU A 104 10.99 -13.91 -24.20
CA GLU A 104 12.41 -13.66 -24.54
C GLU A 104 12.60 -12.36 -25.36
N ARG A 105 11.55 -11.85 -26.02
CA ARG A 105 11.60 -10.57 -26.75
C ARG A 105 11.68 -9.37 -25.82
N GLU A 106 11.04 -9.43 -24.65
CA GLU A 106 11.13 -8.39 -23.62
C GLU A 106 12.54 -8.34 -22.99
N MET A 107 13.35 -9.37 -23.20
CA MET A 107 14.70 -9.47 -22.67
C MET A 107 15.76 -8.83 -23.59
N GLU A 108 15.42 -8.52 -24.85
CA GLU A 108 16.38 -8.04 -25.86
C GLU A 108 17.03 -6.70 -25.49
N GLU A 109 16.33 -5.87 -24.69
CA GLU A 109 16.81 -4.57 -24.24
C GLU A 109 17.86 -4.66 -23.11
N TYR A 110 18.00 -5.82 -22.47
CA TYR A 110 18.89 -6.03 -21.32
C TYR A 110 20.25 -6.63 -21.73
N SER A 111 21.26 -6.42 -20.89
CA SER A 111 22.59 -7.01 -21.10
C SER A 111 22.55 -8.54 -21.00
N LEU A 112 23.50 -9.24 -21.65
CA LEU A 112 23.59 -10.70 -21.57
C LEU A 112 23.74 -11.22 -20.13
N GLU A 113 24.33 -10.44 -19.24
CA GLU A 113 24.49 -10.80 -17.83
C GLU A 113 23.14 -10.70 -17.10
N ASP A 114 22.41 -9.59 -17.30
CA ASP A 114 21.07 -9.40 -16.74
C ASP A 114 20.09 -10.45 -17.26
N GLN A 115 20.16 -10.79 -18.56
CA GLN A 115 19.36 -11.84 -19.16
C GLN A 115 19.57 -13.19 -18.47
N LYS A 116 20.81 -13.56 -18.11
CA LYS A 116 21.07 -14.77 -17.33
C LYS A 116 20.44 -14.70 -15.94
N CYS A 117 20.62 -13.58 -15.24
CA CYS A 117 20.03 -13.36 -13.92
C CYS A 117 18.50 -13.49 -13.95
N ILE A 118 17.85 -12.86 -14.93
CA ILE A 118 16.40 -12.96 -15.16
C ILE A 118 16.00 -14.41 -15.37
N LYS A 119 16.67 -15.15 -16.25
CA LYS A 119 16.39 -16.58 -16.48
C LYS A 119 16.54 -17.42 -15.21
N GLU A 120 17.52 -17.13 -14.35
CA GLU A 120 17.66 -17.81 -13.06
C GLU A 120 16.52 -17.45 -12.09
N ILE A 121 16.08 -16.19 -12.04
CA ILE A 121 14.95 -15.77 -11.19
C ILE A 121 13.67 -16.51 -11.58
N PHE A 122 13.39 -16.66 -12.87
CA PHE A 122 12.18 -17.37 -13.33
C PHE A 122 12.21 -18.89 -13.10
N LYS A 123 13.36 -19.48 -12.77
CA LYS A 123 13.42 -20.88 -12.32
C LYS A 123 12.93 -21.06 -10.88
N PHE A 124 12.77 -19.98 -10.12
CA PHE A 124 12.31 -20.06 -8.74
C PHE A 124 10.87 -20.59 -8.69
N GLU A 125 10.63 -21.57 -7.81
CA GLU A 125 9.37 -22.33 -7.76
C GLU A 125 8.23 -21.54 -7.06
N ASN A 126 7.87 -20.37 -7.60
CA ASN A 126 6.86 -19.45 -7.08
C ASN A 126 5.56 -20.15 -6.64
N GLN A 127 5.00 -21.03 -7.48
CA GLN A 127 3.74 -21.73 -7.17
C GLN A 127 3.81 -22.58 -5.90
N LYS A 128 4.94 -23.25 -5.66
CA LYS A 128 5.12 -24.08 -4.46
C LYS A 128 5.18 -23.22 -3.21
N GLU A 129 5.91 -22.11 -3.28
CA GLU A 129 6.01 -21.13 -2.19
C GLU A 129 4.66 -20.47 -1.91
N LEU A 130 3.92 -20.04 -2.94
CA LEU A 130 2.58 -19.47 -2.76
C LEU A 130 1.59 -20.48 -2.16
N THR A 131 1.64 -21.74 -2.60
CA THR A 131 0.83 -22.81 -2.03
C THR A 131 1.17 -23.04 -0.55
N TRP A 132 2.46 -22.98 -0.20
CA TRP A 132 2.93 -23.11 1.17
C TRP A 132 2.49 -21.93 2.05
N VAL A 133 2.66 -20.69 1.58
CA VAL A 133 2.19 -19.47 2.27
C VAL A 133 0.68 -19.52 2.51
N ASN A 134 -0.11 -19.86 1.50
CA ASN A 134 -1.57 -20.00 1.62
C ASN A 134 -1.99 -21.02 2.70
N LYS A 135 -1.25 -22.14 2.82
CA LYS A 135 -1.51 -23.16 3.86
C LYS A 135 -1.19 -22.68 5.27
N ILE A 136 -0.23 -21.76 5.42
CA ILE A 136 0.20 -21.24 6.73
C ILE A 136 -0.66 -20.05 7.16
N ILE A 137 -0.96 -19.13 6.24
CA ILE A 137 -1.59 -17.86 6.61
C ILE A 137 -2.97 -18.06 7.23
N SER A 138 -3.73 -19.03 6.73
CA SER A 138 -5.03 -19.47 7.28
C SER A 138 -4.94 -20.02 8.71
N ARG A 139 -3.75 -20.43 9.17
CA ARG A 139 -3.49 -20.88 10.54
C ARG A 139 -3.06 -19.74 11.46
N ILE A 140 -2.42 -18.71 10.92
CA ILE A 140 -1.86 -17.58 11.68
C ILE A 140 -2.95 -16.56 12.05
N SER A 141 -3.88 -16.27 11.14
CA SER A 141 -4.96 -15.33 11.41
C SER A 141 -6.26 -15.82 10.81
N LYS A 142 -7.35 -15.66 11.58
CA LYS A 142 -8.71 -15.97 11.14
C LYS A 142 -9.54 -14.75 10.77
N PHE A 143 -9.06 -13.56 11.13
CA PHE A 143 -9.77 -12.31 10.93
C PHE A 143 -9.10 -11.50 9.83
N LEU A 144 -9.93 -11.10 8.87
CA LEU A 144 -9.60 -10.07 7.90
C LEU A 144 -9.99 -8.73 8.49
N VAL A 145 -9.12 -7.75 8.30
CA VAL A 145 -9.34 -6.35 8.69
C VAL A 145 -9.17 -5.46 7.46
N PRO A 146 -9.79 -4.27 7.41
CA PRO A 146 -9.37 -3.28 6.45
C PRO A 146 -7.87 -3.04 6.62
N SER A 147 -7.13 -3.15 5.52
CA SER A 147 -5.70 -2.98 5.47
C SER A 147 -5.32 -1.97 4.39
N HIS A 148 -4.23 -1.25 4.62
CA HIS A 148 -3.76 -0.20 3.72
C HIS A 148 -3.13 -0.80 2.46
N GLY A 149 -2.36 -1.88 2.63
CA GLY A 149 -1.75 -2.63 1.53
C GLY A 149 -0.42 -2.11 1.02
N ASP A 150 -0.09 -0.85 1.31
CA ASP A 150 1.10 -0.19 0.79
C ASP A 150 1.63 0.92 1.71
N LEU A 151 1.87 0.57 2.97
CA LEU A 151 2.29 1.52 4.01
C LEU A 151 3.81 1.75 4.02
N HIS A 152 4.34 2.32 2.94
CA HIS A 152 5.73 2.75 2.83
C HIS A 152 5.88 4.26 3.16
N PRO A 153 7.10 4.79 3.36
CA PRO A 153 7.30 6.16 3.88
C PRO A 153 6.64 7.28 3.06
N ASN A 154 6.57 7.16 1.72
CA ASN A 154 5.95 8.22 0.90
C ASN A 154 4.42 8.29 1.09
N ASN A 155 3.79 7.24 1.61
CA ASN A 155 2.35 7.20 1.92
C ASN A 155 2.06 7.64 3.36
N ILE A 156 3.06 8.18 4.06
CA ILE A 156 2.96 8.70 5.43
C ILE A 156 3.34 10.17 5.40
N LEU A 157 2.37 11.05 5.60
CA LEU A 157 2.59 12.48 5.72
C LEU A 157 2.92 12.87 7.16
N LEU A 158 3.94 13.72 7.30
CA LEU A 158 4.33 14.39 8.53
C LEU A 158 3.89 15.86 8.45
N LYS A 159 2.78 16.19 9.11
CA LYS A 159 2.24 17.55 9.12
C LYS A 159 3.22 18.53 9.76
N HIS A 160 3.33 19.73 9.19
CA HIS A 160 4.16 20.79 9.76
C HIS A 160 3.55 21.37 11.04
N ASN A 161 2.22 21.52 11.06
CA ASN A 161 1.47 22.00 12.21
C ASN A 161 0.75 20.83 12.87
N TYR A 162 1.09 20.52 14.12
CA TYR A 162 0.50 19.42 14.87
C TYR A 162 0.48 19.70 16.37
N GLU A 163 -0.54 19.19 17.07
CA GLU A 163 -0.65 19.34 18.53
C GLU A 163 -0.05 18.16 19.31
N SER A 164 0.10 17.01 18.65
CA SER A 164 0.67 15.78 19.23
C SER A 164 1.35 14.94 18.15
N ILE A 165 2.17 13.96 18.56
CA ILE A 165 2.82 13.04 17.62
C ILE A 165 1.81 12.24 16.80
N ASP A 166 0.67 11.89 17.40
CA ASP A 166 -0.43 11.22 16.69
C ASP A 166 -1.11 12.14 15.68
N ASP A 167 -1.24 13.44 15.97
CA ASP A 167 -1.78 14.40 15.01
C ASP A 167 -0.80 14.69 13.87
N ARG A 168 0.52 14.64 14.14
CA ARG A 168 1.57 14.82 13.14
C ARG A 168 1.48 13.83 11.98
N VAL A 169 0.99 12.61 12.24
CA VAL A 169 0.95 11.53 11.24
C VAL A 169 -0.41 11.46 10.53
N MET A 170 -0.37 11.41 9.20
CA MET A 170 -1.51 11.09 8.34
C MET A 170 -1.11 10.03 7.31
N LEU A 171 -1.95 9.01 7.14
CA LEU A 171 -1.74 7.99 6.10
C LEU A 171 -2.54 8.39 4.86
N ILE A 172 -1.96 8.17 3.68
CA ILE A 172 -2.54 8.55 2.39
C ILE A 172 -2.36 7.43 1.36
N ASP A 173 -2.96 7.61 0.18
CA ASP A 173 -2.85 6.66 -0.93
C ASP A 173 -3.37 5.24 -0.61
N TYR A 174 -4.69 5.14 -0.49
CA TYR A 174 -5.40 3.91 -0.17
C TYR A 174 -5.71 3.04 -1.40
N ASP A 175 -4.92 3.19 -2.47
CA ASP A 175 -5.19 2.55 -3.76
C ASP A 175 -5.10 1.02 -3.70
N MET A 176 -4.25 0.51 -2.80
CA MET A 176 -4.05 -0.91 -2.50
C MET A 176 -4.89 -1.41 -1.32
N CYS A 177 -5.85 -0.62 -0.84
CA CYS A 177 -6.65 -0.96 0.33
C CYS A 177 -7.53 -2.20 0.09
N GLY A 178 -7.60 -3.11 1.05
CA GLY A 178 -8.48 -4.27 0.97
C GLY A 178 -8.66 -4.94 2.32
N TYR A 179 -9.46 -6.00 2.37
CA TYR A 179 -9.55 -6.83 3.58
C TYR A 179 -8.41 -7.86 3.58
N PHE A 180 -7.40 -7.64 4.42
CA PHE A 180 -6.23 -8.55 4.52
C PHE A 180 -6.09 -9.12 5.92
N TYR A 181 -5.18 -10.08 6.07
CA TYR A 181 -4.72 -10.47 7.40
C TYR A 181 -3.89 -9.33 7.98
N ARG A 182 -4.25 -8.84 9.18
CA ARG A 182 -3.60 -7.69 9.83
C ARG A 182 -2.06 -7.73 9.85
N GLY A 183 -1.49 -8.94 9.91
CA GLY A 183 -0.04 -9.15 9.93
C GLY A 183 0.66 -8.66 8.66
N TYR A 184 -0.05 -8.57 7.53
CA TYR A 184 0.49 -8.07 6.28
C TYR A 184 0.96 -6.61 6.40
N ASP A 185 0.04 -5.68 6.72
CA ASP A 185 0.40 -4.26 6.86
C ASP A 185 1.49 -4.05 7.92
N ILE A 186 1.42 -4.78 9.04
CA ILE A 186 2.39 -4.68 10.12
C ILE A 186 3.78 -5.11 9.63
N ALA A 187 3.87 -6.27 8.98
CA ALA A 187 5.13 -6.77 8.44
C ALA A 187 5.66 -5.86 7.32
N TYR A 188 4.76 -5.37 6.45
CA TYR A 188 5.10 -4.46 5.36
C TYR A 188 5.70 -3.16 5.89
N PHE A 189 5.02 -2.50 6.84
CA PHE A 189 5.53 -1.29 7.49
C PHE A 189 6.87 -1.52 8.16
N LEU A 190 7.02 -2.61 8.94
CA LEU A 190 8.27 -2.95 9.61
C LEU A 190 9.44 -3.19 8.63
N ARG A 191 9.15 -3.70 7.43
CA ARG A 191 10.13 -3.84 6.34
C ARG A 191 10.47 -2.48 5.75
N MET A 192 9.45 -1.72 5.34
CA MET A 192 9.63 -0.48 4.57
C MET A 192 10.24 0.65 5.40
N ARG A 193 9.98 0.70 6.71
CA ARG A 193 10.60 1.69 7.61
C ARG A 193 12.12 1.56 7.78
N ARG A 194 12.78 0.64 7.07
CA ARG A 194 14.24 0.38 7.13
C ARG A 194 14.93 0.33 5.78
N THR A 195 14.21 0.03 4.71
CA THR A 195 14.80 -0.32 3.41
C THR A 195 14.22 0.47 2.25
N TRP A 196 13.42 1.48 2.53
CA TRP A 196 12.82 2.29 1.48
C TRP A 196 13.81 3.35 0.98
N ASN A 197 14.20 3.24 -0.29
CA ASN A 197 15.04 4.23 -0.95
C ASN A 197 14.18 4.95 -1.99
N GLN A 198 14.10 6.28 -1.90
CA GLN A 198 13.59 7.10 -2.99
C GLN A 198 14.69 7.13 -4.06
N ASN A 199 14.43 6.50 -5.21
CA ASN A 199 15.23 6.71 -6.43
C ASN A 199 14.75 7.98 -7.13
#